data_AF-A0A356NWN7-F1
#
_entry.id   AF-A0A356NWN7-F1
#
_cell.length_a   1.000
_cell.length_b   1.000
_cell.length_c   1.000
_cell.angle_alpha   90.00
_cell.angle_beta   90.00
_cell.angle_gamma   90.00
#
_symmetry.space_group_name_H-M   'P 1'
#
loop_
_entity.id
_entity.type
_entity.pdbx_description
1 polymer ?
#
loop_
_entity_poly.entity_id
_entity_poly.type
_entity_poly.pdbx_seq_one_letter_code
_entity_poly.pdbx_strand_id
1 'polypeptide(L)'
;SPFDSLRDGTARIIEHRGQVFNRIHVDDICRIIMAAMDKPRRGRIINLADNKPAAQGEVVRHAAGLLGVAPPAPQTLEEANLSPMARSFYVSRRRVASKVIGPELGLELLYPDYESGLAAILAAEADS
;
A
#
# COMPACT_ATOMS: atom_id res chain seq x y z
N SER A 1 -2.42 -7.67 7.77
CA SER A 1 -1.74 -6.38 7.49
C SER A 1 -0.22 -6.60 7.55
N PRO A 2 0.64 -5.61 7.20
CA PRO A 2 2.07 -5.69 7.49
C PRO A 2 2.36 -6.01 8.97
N PHE A 3 1.49 -5.55 9.89
CA PHE A 3 1.60 -5.84 11.32
C PHE A 3 1.44 -7.32 11.63
N ASP A 4 0.46 -8.01 11.07
CA ASP A 4 0.26 -9.46 11.31
C ASP A 4 1.51 -10.25 10.93
N SER A 5 2.04 -10.04 9.72
CA SER A 5 3.26 -10.72 9.28
C SER A 5 4.49 -10.40 10.15
N LEU A 6 4.58 -9.19 10.72
CA LEU A 6 5.64 -8.82 11.65
C LEU A 6 5.48 -9.55 12.99
N ARG A 7 4.25 -9.60 13.52
CA ARG A 7 3.93 -10.31 14.77
C ARG A 7 4.17 -11.82 14.65
N ASP A 8 3.83 -12.39 13.49
CA ASP A 8 4.00 -13.81 13.18
C ASP A 8 5.45 -14.18 12.82
N GLY A 9 6.35 -13.19 12.69
CA GLY A 9 7.74 -13.41 12.27
C GLY A 9 7.89 -13.88 10.82
N THR A 10 6.85 -13.71 9.99
CA THR A 10 6.82 -14.12 8.58
C THR A 10 7.09 -12.96 7.61
N ALA A 11 7.20 -11.73 8.13
CA ALA A 11 7.54 -10.55 7.35
C ALA A 11 8.90 -10.72 6.66
N ARG A 12 8.96 -10.34 5.39
CA ARG A 12 10.17 -10.38 4.57
C ARG A 12 10.41 -8.99 4.00
N ILE A 13 11.66 -8.59 3.86
CA ILE A 13 12.04 -7.43 3.03
C ILE A 13 12.79 -7.98 1.84
N ILE A 14 12.31 -7.67 0.63
CA ILE A 14 12.95 -8.04 -0.62
C ILE A 14 13.30 -6.76 -1.35
N GLU A 15 14.58 -6.49 -1.51
CA GLU A 15 15.07 -5.25 -2.11
C GLU A 15 15.34 -5.46 -3.60
N HIS A 16 14.71 -4.63 -4.42
CA HIS A 16 15.03 -4.51 -5.84
C HIS A 16 15.08 -3.03 -6.20
N ARG A 17 16.26 -2.56 -6.64
CA ARG A 17 16.54 -1.13 -6.81
C ARG A 17 15.48 -0.46 -7.67
N GLY A 18 14.78 0.55 -7.14
CA GLY A 18 13.81 1.38 -7.86
C GLY A 18 12.47 0.69 -8.16
N GLN A 19 12.19 -0.44 -7.54
CA GLN A 19 10.86 -1.02 -7.47
C GLN A 19 10.00 -0.20 -6.52
N VAL A 20 8.74 0.04 -6.91
CA VAL A 20 7.72 0.65 -6.06
C VAL A 20 6.38 -0.06 -6.26
N PHE A 21 5.57 -0.07 -5.21
CA PHE A 21 4.18 -0.51 -5.29
C PHE A 21 3.25 0.65 -4.95
N ASN A 22 2.10 0.67 -5.64
CA ASN A 22 0.99 1.55 -5.29
C ASN A 22 0.13 0.82 -4.25
N ARG A 23 -0.42 1.58 -3.32
CA ARG A 23 -1.31 1.09 -2.26
C ARG A 23 -2.50 2.02 -2.16
N ILE A 24 -3.53 1.62 -1.43
CA ILE A 24 -4.66 2.47 -1.09
C ILE A 24 -5.28 1.91 0.19
N HIS A 25 -5.66 2.78 1.11
CA HIS A 25 -6.34 2.36 2.33
C HIS A 25 -7.78 1.91 2.03
N VAL A 26 -8.28 0.92 2.77
CA VAL A 26 -9.61 0.34 2.53
C VAL A 26 -10.73 1.37 2.69
N ASP A 27 -10.64 2.25 3.69
CA ASP A 27 -11.64 3.32 3.88
C ASP A 27 -11.70 4.28 2.68
N ASP A 28 -10.56 4.62 2.08
CA ASP A 28 -10.54 5.45 0.89
C ASP A 28 -11.11 4.72 -0.32
N ILE A 29 -10.90 3.39 -0.46
CA ILE A 29 -11.58 2.59 -1.47
C ILE A 29 -13.11 2.73 -1.31
N CYS A 30 -13.62 2.55 -0.09
CA CYS A 30 -15.05 2.66 0.20
C CYS A 30 -15.58 4.07 -0.14
N ARG A 31 -14.90 5.12 0.32
CA ARG A 31 -15.28 6.52 0.03
C ARG A 31 -15.31 6.81 -1.47
N ILE A 32 -14.32 6.34 -2.21
CA ILE A 32 -14.25 6.52 -3.67
C ILE A 32 -15.38 5.80 -4.38
N ILE A 33 -15.69 4.55 -4.00
CA ILE A 33 -16.79 3.79 -4.59
C ILE A 33 -18.13 4.47 -4.32
N MET A 34 -18.38 4.90 -3.08
CA MET A 34 -19.60 5.61 -2.71
C MET A 34 -19.76 6.91 -3.52
N ALA A 35 -18.72 7.75 -3.57
CA ALA A 35 -18.76 8.98 -4.35
C ALA A 35 -18.94 8.74 -5.86
N ALA A 36 -18.41 7.64 -6.39
CA ALA A 36 -18.59 7.26 -7.78
C ALA A 36 -20.02 6.80 -8.09
N MET A 37 -20.68 6.13 -7.12
CA MET A 37 -22.09 5.76 -7.20
C MET A 37 -23.01 6.98 -7.13
N ASP A 38 -22.70 7.96 -6.29
CA ASP A 38 -23.47 9.21 -6.17
C ASP A 38 -23.33 10.11 -7.40
N LYS A 39 -22.24 9.97 -8.15
CA LYS A 39 -21.95 10.73 -9.38
C LYS A 39 -21.75 9.80 -10.57
N PRO A 40 -22.78 9.05 -11.01
CA PRO A 40 -22.62 8.00 -12.00
C PRO A 40 -22.12 8.55 -13.35
N ARG A 41 -21.10 7.89 -13.91
CA ARG A 41 -20.57 8.19 -15.26
C ARG A 41 -20.26 6.90 -16.00
N ARG A 42 -20.93 6.68 -17.13
CA ARG A 42 -20.66 5.52 -18.01
C ARG A 42 -19.19 5.49 -18.44
N GLY A 43 -18.59 4.31 -18.37
CA GLY A 43 -17.21 4.08 -18.81
C GLY A 43 -16.14 4.77 -17.96
N ARG A 44 -16.46 5.21 -16.73
CA ARG A 44 -15.46 5.75 -15.81
C ARG A 44 -14.48 4.66 -15.40
N ILE A 45 -13.19 4.94 -15.56
CA ILE A 45 -12.09 4.12 -15.05
C ILE A 45 -11.43 4.92 -13.92
N ILE A 46 -11.30 4.29 -12.75
CA ILE A 46 -10.72 4.92 -11.56
C ILE A 46 -9.51 4.09 -11.14
N ASN A 47 -8.33 4.71 -11.15
CA ASN A 47 -7.18 4.12 -10.49
C ASN A 47 -7.32 4.35 -8.99
N LEU A 48 -7.25 3.28 -8.20
CA LEU A 48 -7.24 3.35 -6.74
C LEU A 48 -5.80 3.23 -6.26
N ALA A 49 -5.20 4.37 -5.96
CA ALA A 49 -3.85 4.50 -5.45
C ALA A 49 -3.75 5.75 -4.59
N ASP A 50 -3.00 5.66 -3.50
CA ASP A 50 -2.54 6.79 -2.70
C ASP A 50 -1.52 7.64 -3.49
N ASN A 51 -1.05 8.72 -2.88
CA ASN A 51 -0.15 9.67 -3.52
C ASN A 51 1.33 9.29 -3.39
N LYS A 52 1.66 8.21 -2.66
CA LYS A 52 3.03 7.88 -2.29
C LYS A 52 3.38 6.41 -2.59
N PRO A 53 3.67 6.10 -3.88
CA PRO A 53 4.24 4.82 -4.24
C PRO A 53 5.56 4.57 -3.50
N ALA A 54 5.66 3.45 -2.80
CA ALA A 54 6.79 3.12 -1.95
C ALA A 54 7.27 1.68 -2.17
N ALA A 55 8.56 1.44 -1.97
CA ALA A 55 9.13 0.10 -1.98
C ALA A 55 8.49 -0.76 -0.88
N GLN A 56 8.44 -2.08 -1.08
CA GLN A 56 7.88 -2.99 -0.07
C GLN A 56 8.66 -2.93 1.25
N GLY A 57 10.00 -2.83 1.16
CA GLY A 57 10.87 -2.72 2.32
C GLY A 57 10.61 -1.47 3.17
N GLU A 58 10.37 -0.33 2.54
CA GLU A 58 10.07 0.93 3.26
C GLU A 58 8.82 0.79 4.13
N VAL A 59 7.74 0.22 3.57
CA VAL A 59 6.47 0.02 4.28
C VAL A 59 6.63 -0.97 5.43
N VAL A 60 7.37 -2.07 5.24
CA VAL A 60 7.63 -3.05 6.32
C VAL A 60 8.48 -2.43 7.43
N ARG A 61 9.51 -1.66 7.09
CA ARG A 61 10.36 -0.96 8.09
C ARG A 61 9.56 0.04 8.90
N HIS A 62 8.68 0.81 8.25
CA HIS A 62 7.81 1.74 8.95
C HIS A 62 6.83 1.02 9.89
N ALA A 63 6.17 -0.04 9.42
CA ALA A 63 5.29 -0.86 10.25
C ALA A 63 6.01 -1.46 11.46
N ALA A 64 7.24 -1.96 11.28
CA ALA A 64 8.07 -2.46 12.38
C ALA A 64 8.40 -1.35 13.41
N GLY A 65 8.69 -0.14 12.93
CA GLY A 65 8.89 1.04 13.77
C GLY A 65 7.66 1.39 14.60
N LEU A 66 6.46 1.35 14.02
CA LEU A 66 5.20 1.58 14.74
C LEU A 66 4.94 0.53 15.82
N LEU A 67 5.31 -0.74 15.58
CA LEU A 67 5.21 -1.82 16.56
C LEU A 67 6.34 -1.83 17.61
N GLY A 68 7.39 -1.02 17.44
CA GLY A 68 8.57 -1.04 18.30
C GLY A 68 9.41 -2.32 18.18
N VAL A 69 9.33 -3.04 17.05
CA VAL A 69 10.09 -4.28 16.80
C VAL A 69 11.18 -4.06 15.75
N ALA A 70 12.20 -4.93 15.75
CA ALA A 70 13.23 -4.90 14.71
C ALA A 70 12.65 -5.38 13.37
N PRO A 71 12.88 -4.65 12.26
CA PRO A 71 12.49 -5.13 10.94
C PRO A 71 13.34 -6.34 10.51
N PRO A 72 12.82 -7.25 9.66
CA PRO A 72 13.59 -8.37 9.15
C PRO A 72 14.78 -7.89 8.31
N ALA A 73 15.83 -8.72 8.22
CA ALA A 73 16.95 -8.45 7.35
C ALA A 73 16.49 -8.42 5.87
N PRO A 74 16.94 -7.43 5.07
CA PRO A 74 16.64 -7.41 3.65
C PRO A 74 17.33 -8.58 2.94
N GLN A 75 16.68 -9.10 1.90
CA GLN A 75 17.27 -10.08 0.98
C GLN A 75 17.16 -9.58 -0.46
N THR A 76 18.06 -10.04 -1.33
CA THR A 76 18.02 -9.77 -2.76
C THR A 76 16.87 -10.53 -3.44
N LEU A 77 16.53 -10.14 -4.67
CA LEU A 77 15.51 -10.84 -5.45
C LEU A 77 15.92 -12.28 -5.76
N GLU A 78 17.23 -12.52 -5.92
CA GLU A 78 17.83 -13.83 -6.16
C GLU A 78 17.72 -14.74 -4.93
N GLU A 79 18.03 -14.22 -3.74
CA GLU A 79 17.93 -14.95 -2.47
C GLU A 79 16.48 -15.23 -2.06
N ALA A 80 15.54 -14.41 -2.52
CA ALA A 80 14.15 -14.49 -2.09
C ALA A 80 13.42 -15.79 -2.52
N ASN A 81 14.03 -16.63 -3.38
CA ASN A 81 13.48 -17.89 -3.89
C ASN A 81 12.00 -17.78 -4.31
N LEU A 82 11.67 -16.69 -5.00
CA LEU A 82 10.32 -16.37 -5.43
C LEU A 82 9.90 -17.22 -6.64
N SER A 83 8.61 -17.56 -6.71
CA SER A 83 8.04 -18.13 -7.94
C SER A 83 8.21 -17.16 -9.12
N PRO A 84 8.21 -17.66 -10.38
CA PRO A 84 8.33 -16.79 -11.56
C PRO A 84 7.28 -15.65 -11.58
N MET A 85 6.05 -15.96 -11.17
CA MET A 85 4.98 -14.97 -11.05
C MET A 85 5.30 -13.91 -10.00
N ALA A 86 5.74 -14.31 -8.80
CA ALA A 86 6.12 -13.37 -7.74
C ALA A 86 7.30 -12.48 -8.18
N ARG A 87 8.30 -13.02 -8.89
CA ARG A 87 9.41 -12.23 -9.44
C ARG A 87 8.93 -11.15 -10.41
N SER A 88 7.90 -11.41 -11.22
CA SER A 88 7.35 -10.42 -12.17
C SER A 88 6.83 -9.15 -11.48
N PHE A 89 6.31 -9.26 -10.26
CA PHE A 89 5.88 -8.10 -9.46
C PHE A 89 7.06 -7.26 -8.98
N TYR A 90 8.22 -7.88 -8.71
CA TYR A 90 9.42 -7.16 -8.29
C TYR A 90 10.16 -6.45 -9.42
N VAL A 91 9.92 -6.86 -10.67
CA VAL A 91 10.46 -6.17 -11.86
C VAL A 91 9.59 -4.97 -12.27
N SER A 92 8.33 -4.93 -11.83
CA SER A 92 7.40 -3.84 -12.13
C SER A 92 7.75 -2.55 -11.37
N ARG A 93 7.70 -1.42 -12.08
CA ARG A 93 8.03 -0.07 -11.56
C ARG A 93 6.93 0.95 -11.85
N ARG A 94 5.68 0.49 -11.87
CA ARG A 94 4.54 1.33 -12.25
C ARG A 94 4.19 2.27 -11.11
N ARG A 95 4.19 3.57 -11.39
CA ARG A 95 3.60 4.61 -10.54
C ARG A 95 2.24 4.99 -11.12
N VAL A 96 1.21 4.90 -10.31
CA VAL A 96 -0.17 5.13 -10.75
C VAL A 96 -0.72 6.32 -9.98
N ALA A 97 -1.30 7.26 -10.71
CA ALA A 97 -2.05 8.36 -10.13
C ALA A 97 -3.50 8.28 -10.62
N SER A 98 -4.41 8.79 -9.81
CA SER A 98 -5.80 8.96 -10.20
C SER A 98 -6.08 10.41 -10.59
N LYS A 99 -6.57 10.61 -11.80
CA LYS A 99 -7.06 11.93 -12.25
C LYS A 99 -8.56 12.13 -11.98
N VAL A 100 -9.19 11.16 -11.32
CA VAL A 100 -10.65 11.09 -11.11
C VAL A 100 -11.03 11.43 -9.67
N ILE A 101 -10.28 10.94 -8.67
CA ILE A 101 -10.63 11.06 -7.25
C ILE A 101 -10.85 12.53 -6.84
N GLY A 102 -9.84 13.39 -7.03
CA GLY A 102 -9.99 14.82 -6.73
C GLY A 102 -10.89 15.51 -7.76
N PRO A 103 -10.51 15.58 -9.05
CA PRO A 103 -11.20 16.42 -10.03
C PRO A 103 -12.66 16.05 -10.34
N GLU A 104 -12.99 14.76 -10.44
CA GLU A 104 -14.37 14.32 -10.78
C GLU A 104 -15.20 14.02 -9.53
N LEU A 105 -14.62 13.34 -8.53
CA LEU A 105 -15.38 12.91 -7.34
C LEU A 105 -15.38 13.97 -6.24
N GLY A 106 -14.43 14.91 -6.25
CA GLY A 106 -14.31 15.94 -5.22
C GLY A 106 -13.81 15.38 -3.89
N LEU A 107 -13.01 14.32 -3.93
CA LEU A 107 -12.48 13.67 -2.75
C LEU A 107 -11.00 14.01 -2.52
N GLU A 108 -10.66 14.27 -1.27
CA GLU A 108 -9.30 14.15 -0.74
C GLU A 108 -9.19 12.83 0.03
N LEU A 109 -8.06 12.15 -0.13
CA LEU A 109 -7.79 10.87 0.55
C LEU A 109 -7.64 11.11 2.05
N LEU A 110 -8.24 10.26 2.88
CA LEU A 110 -8.00 10.26 4.33
C LEU A 110 -6.55 9.86 4.60
N TYR A 111 -6.03 8.92 3.81
CA TYR A 111 -4.70 8.35 3.97
C TYR A 111 -3.92 8.52 2.65
N PRO A 112 -3.35 9.73 2.41
CA PRO A 112 -2.67 10.04 1.16
C PRO A 112 -1.33 9.32 0.99
N ASP A 113 -0.85 8.63 2.03
CA ASP A 113 0.39 7.88 2.02
C ASP A 113 0.30 6.63 2.92
N TYR A 114 1.31 5.76 2.80
CA TYR A 114 1.35 4.52 3.57
C TYR A 114 1.60 4.77 5.06
N GLU A 115 2.27 5.86 5.45
CA GLU A 115 2.52 6.17 6.85
C GLU A 115 1.22 6.49 7.60
N SER A 116 0.42 7.41 7.07
CA SER A 116 -0.90 7.75 7.63
C SER A 116 -1.84 6.54 7.64
N GLY A 117 -1.86 5.76 6.56
CA GLY A 117 -2.66 4.54 6.48
C GLY A 117 -2.25 3.47 7.50
N LEU A 118 -0.94 3.22 7.68
CA LEU A 118 -0.46 2.27 8.68
C LEU A 118 -0.74 2.72 10.11
N ALA A 119 -0.58 4.02 10.41
CA ALA A 119 -0.90 4.56 11.72
C ALA A 119 -2.39 4.37 12.06
N ALA A 120 -3.29 4.60 11.10
CA ALA A 120 -4.72 4.41 11.29
C ALA A 120 -5.11 2.93 11.49
N ILE A 121 -4.51 2.02 10.71
CA ILE A 121 -4.72 0.58 10.89
C ILE A 121 -4.31 0.16 12.30
N LEU A 122 -3.13 0.60 12.78
CA LEU A 122 -2.65 0.23 14.11
C LEU A 122 -3.55 0.78 15.23
N ALA A 123 -4.04 2.02 15.08
CA ALA A 123 -4.98 2.60 16.03
C ALA A 123 -6.30 1.81 16.09
N ALA A 124 -6.86 1.45 14.93
CA ALA A 124 -8.10 0.66 14.86
C ALA A 124 -7.95 -0.76 15.46
N GLU A 125 -6.77 -1.37 15.33
CA GLU A 125 -6.46 -2.65 15.98
C GLU A 125 -6.38 -2.54 17.52
N ALA A 126 -6.03 -1.37 18.07
CA ALA A 126 -5.94 -1.15 19.52
C ALA A 126 -7.30 -0.88 20.19
N ASP A 127 -8.27 -0.38 19.41
CA ASP A 127 -9.63 -0.09 19.86
C ASP A 127 -10.58 -1.31 19.77
N SER A 128 -10.09 -2.44 19.25
CA SER A 128 -10.84 -3.70 19.05
C SER A 128 -10.55 -4.72 20.15
#